data_AF-A0A448MTX4-F1
#
_entry.id   AF-A0A448MTX4-F1
#
_cell.length_a   1.000
_cell.length_b   1.000
_cell.length_c   1.000
_cell.angle_alpha   90.00
_cell.angle_beta   90.00
_cell.angle_gamma   90.00
#
_symmetry.space_group_name_H-M   'P 1'
#
loop_
_entity.id
_entity.type
_entity.pdbx_description
1 polymer ?
#
loop_
_entity_poly.entity_id
_entity_poly.type
_entity_poly.pdbx_seq_one_letter_code
_entity_poly.pdbx_strand_id
1 'polypeptide(L)'
;MRRQWLNRFYLMLAWVMMGFGLFWLGWIFYTLLTHGISGLGLHLFRVDTLPPDAGGGLRNAIWGSLLITLFGLFIGTPIGILTGVYLAEFGRHSK
;
A
#
# COMPACT_ATOMS: atom_id res chain seq x y z
N MET A 1 -34.80 8.74 -17.90
CA MET A 1 -33.69 9.68 -18.15
C MET A 1 -32.96 10.15 -16.88
N ARG A 2 -33.61 10.63 -15.81
CA ARG A 2 -32.96 11.11 -14.56
C ARG A 2 -31.97 10.12 -13.90
N ARG A 3 -32.23 8.80 -13.95
CA ARG A 3 -31.36 7.75 -13.40
C ARG A 3 -30.04 7.57 -14.18
N GLN A 4 -30.06 7.77 -15.50
CA GLN A 4 -28.87 7.64 -16.36
C GLN A 4 -27.93 8.85 -16.23
N TRP A 5 -28.49 10.04 -16.02
CA TRP A 5 -27.71 11.26 -15.78
C TRP A 5 -26.97 11.21 -14.45
N LEU A 6 -27.64 10.76 -13.38
CA LEU A 6 -26.99 10.57 -12.09
C LEU A 6 -25.90 9.49 -12.15
N ASN A 7 -26.17 8.36 -12.81
CA ASN A 7 -25.16 7.32 -12.98
C ASN A 7 -23.93 7.85 -13.75
N ARG A 8 -24.13 8.64 -14.81
CA ARG A 8 -23.04 9.22 -15.58
C ARG A 8 -22.25 10.27 -14.78
N PHE A 9 -22.93 11.04 -13.92
CA PHE A 9 -22.29 11.96 -12.98
C PHE A 9 -21.41 11.23 -11.97
N TYR A 10 -21.92 10.17 -11.32
CA TYR A 10 -21.15 9.37 -10.37
C TYR A 10 -19.94 8.68 -11.02
N LEU A 11 -20.09 8.16 -12.25
CA LEU A 11 -18.98 7.58 -12.99
C LEU A 11 -17.91 8.64 -13.30
N MET A 12 -18.29 9.82 -13.80
CA MET A 12 -17.34 10.91 -14.03
C MET A 12 -16.63 11.33 -12.75
N LEU A 13 -17.35 11.43 -11.64
CA LEU A 13 -16.75 11.74 -10.34
C LEU A 13 -15.73 10.66 -9.93
N ALA A 14 -16.06 9.38 -10.09
CA ALA A 14 -15.13 8.28 -9.81
C ALA A 14 -13.85 8.36 -10.67
N TRP A 15 -13.98 8.68 -11.97
CA TRP A 15 -12.83 8.89 -12.86
C TRP A 15 -11.96 10.07 -12.42
N VAL A 16 -12.57 11.17 -11.99
CA VAL A 16 -11.84 12.34 -11.48
C VAL A 16 -11.12 12.01 -10.17
N MET A 17 -11.78 11.33 -9.23
CA MET A 17 -11.18 10.91 -7.97
C MET A 17 -9.99 9.96 -8.21
N MET A 18 -10.15 8.98 -9.10
CA MET A 18 -9.07 8.07 -9.51
C MET A 18 -7.90 8.84 -10.13
N GLY A 19 -8.19 9.71 -11.11
CA GLY A 19 -7.15 10.52 -11.77
C GLY A 19 -6.40 11.41 -10.79
N PHE A 20 -7.10 12.01 -9.82
CA PHE A 20 -6.49 12.81 -8.77
C PHE A 20 -5.52 11.98 -7.90
N GLY A 21 -5.92 10.78 -7.47
CA GLY A 21 -5.04 9.89 -6.72
C GLY A 21 -3.82 9.44 -7.53
N LEU A 22 -4.04 9.06 -8.79
CA LEU A 22 -2.97 8.65 -9.70
C LEU A 22 -1.99 9.79 -10.00
N PHE A 23 -2.47 11.03 -10.07
CA PHE A 23 -1.61 12.20 -10.28
C PHE A 23 -0.58 12.33 -9.15
N TRP A 24 -1.02 12.28 -7.89
CA TRP A 24 -0.11 12.35 -6.75
C TRP A 24 0.81 11.12 -6.64
N LEU A 25 0.29 9.93 -6.93
CA LEU A 25 1.11 8.70 -6.96
C LEU A 25 2.20 8.78 -8.04
N GLY A 26 1.85 9.26 -9.23
CA GLY A 26 2.81 9.46 -10.32
C GLY A 26 3.86 10.51 -9.95
N TRP A 27 3.44 11.60 -9.31
CA TRP A 27 4.35 12.66 -8.85
C TRP A 27 5.36 12.15 -7.82
N ILE A 28 4.89 11.44 -6.78
CA ILE A 28 5.80 10.91 -5.75
C ILE A 28 6.72 9.83 -6.35
N PHE A 29 6.22 8.99 -7.25
CA PHE A 29 7.02 7.99 -7.95
C PHE A 29 8.12 8.64 -8.79
N TYR A 30 7.80 9.70 -9.54
CA TYR A 30 8.79 10.46 -10.32
C TYR A 30 9.86 11.10 -9.43
N THR A 31 9.45 11.72 -8.32
CA THR A 31 10.37 12.34 -7.35
C THR A 31 11.29 11.29 -6.72
N LEU A 32 10.73 10.13 -6.34
CA LEU A 32 11.48 8.99 -5.80
C LEU A 32 12.46 8.40 -6.81
N LEU A 33 12.11 8.30 -8.09
CA LEU A 33 13.06 7.83 -9.11
C LEU A 33 14.19 8.84 -9.30
N THR A 34 13.87 10.12 -9.49
CA THR A 34 14.88 11.15 -9.77
C THR A 34 15.86 11.35 -8.61
N HIS A 35 15.39 11.35 -7.36
CA HIS A 35 16.25 11.57 -6.19
C HIS A 35 16.75 10.26 -5.57
N GLY A 36 15.97 9.19 -5.66
CA GLY A 36 16.27 7.91 -5.05
C GLY A 36 17.28 7.09 -5.85
N ILE A 37 17.26 7.12 -7.19
CA ILE A 37 18.20 6.34 -8.02
C ILE A 37 19.66 6.68 -7.69
N SER A 38 19.97 7.95 -7.45
CA SER A 38 21.31 8.40 -7.05
C SER A 38 21.76 7.84 -5.70
N GLY A 39 20.81 7.47 -4.83
CA GLY A 39 21.06 6.83 -3.53
C GLY A 39 21.00 5.30 -3.57
N LEU A 40 20.54 4.69 -4.67
CA LEU A 40 20.43 3.23 -4.81
C LEU A 40 21.83 2.61 -4.98
N GLY A 41 22.42 2.16 -3.87
CA GLY A 41 23.67 1.41 -3.88
C GLY A 41 23.62 0.18 -2.98
N LEU A 42 24.58 -0.73 -3.17
CA LEU A 42 24.73 -1.97 -2.39
C LEU A 42 24.86 -1.71 -0.87
N HIS A 43 25.27 -0.50 -0.48
CA HIS A 43 25.40 -0.06 0.90
C HIS A 43 24.04 -0.05 1.63
N LEU A 44 22.92 0.23 0.94
CA LEU A 44 21.59 0.27 1.53
C LEU A 44 21.15 -1.08 2.12
N PHE A 45 21.55 -2.20 1.51
CA PHE A 45 21.15 -3.52 1.95
C PHE A 45 22.07 -4.11 3.02
N ARG A 46 23.33 -3.64 3.08
CA ARG A 46 24.37 -4.26 3.91
C ARG A 46 24.64 -3.48 5.20
N VAL A 47 24.48 -2.17 5.16
CA VAL A 47 24.77 -1.26 6.27
C VAL A 47 23.47 -0.94 7.02
N ASP A 48 23.55 -0.88 8.35
CA ASP A 48 22.42 -0.42 9.16
C ASP A 48 22.22 1.08 9.03
N THR A 49 21.06 1.56 9.45
CA THR A 49 20.78 3.00 9.58
C THR A 49 21.73 3.60 10.62
N LEU A 50 22.82 4.19 10.13
CA LEU A 50 23.73 5.04 10.88
C LEU A 50 23.21 6.50 10.89
N PRO A 51 23.75 7.39 11.74
CA PRO A 51 23.36 8.79 11.79
C PRO A 51 23.42 9.49 10.41
N PRO A 52 22.64 10.57 10.19
CA PRO A 52 22.42 11.18 8.88
C PRO A 52 23.70 11.53 8.08
N ASP A 53 24.79 11.84 8.77
CA ASP A 53 26.06 12.27 8.16
C ASP A 53 27.05 11.12 7.89
N ALA A 54 26.72 9.88 8.26
CA ALA A 54 27.63 8.73 8.23
C ALA A 54 27.38 7.74 7.07
N GLY A 55 26.52 8.08 6.10
CA GLY A 55 26.24 7.21 4.94
C GLY A 55 25.59 5.87 5.31
N GLY A 56 24.66 5.90 6.27
CA GLY A 56 23.95 4.71 6.76
C GLY A 56 23.08 4.04 5.69
N GLY A 57 22.86 2.73 5.85
CA GLY A 57 21.99 1.94 4.99
C GLY A 57 20.60 1.69 5.59
N LEU A 58 19.78 0.87 4.93
CA LEU A 58 18.39 0.57 5.29
C LEU A 58 18.18 -0.87 5.78
N ARG A 59 19.27 -1.60 6.07
CA ARG A 59 19.21 -3.04 6.40
C ARG A 59 18.22 -3.36 7.53
N ASN A 60 18.34 -2.66 8.67
CA ASN A 60 17.47 -2.88 9.82
C ASN A 60 15.99 -2.59 9.51
N ALA A 61 15.70 -1.54 8.72
CA ALA A 61 14.34 -1.20 8.33
C ALA A 61 13.71 -2.27 7.42
N ILE A 62 14.49 -2.84 6.50
CA ILE A 62 14.05 -3.92 5.60
C ILE A 62 13.72 -5.18 6.43
N TRP A 63 14.61 -5.59 7.32
CA TRP A 63 14.35 -6.75 8.18
C TRP A 63 13.18 -6.53 9.15
N GLY A 64 13.10 -5.36 9.78
CA GLY A 64 12.02 -5.01 10.69
C GLY A 64 10.65 -5.05 10.00
N SER A 65 10.53 -4.43 8.83
CA SER A 65 9.30 -4.45 8.03
C SER A 65 8.92 -5.86 7.59
N LEU A 66 9.89 -6.66 7.11
CA LEU A 66 9.65 -8.04 6.70
C LEU A 66 9.11 -8.88 7.85
N LEU A 67 9.73 -8.79 9.04
CA LEU A 67 9.28 -9.52 10.23
C LEU A 67 7.87 -9.09 10.63
N ILE A 68 7.61 -7.78 10.73
CA ILE A 68 6.28 -7.26 11.11
C ILE A 68 5.21 -7.71 10.11
N THR A 69 5.48 -7.60 8.82
CA THR A 69 4.55 -8.06 7.77
C THR A 69 4.34 -9.56 7.82
N LEU A 70 5.39 -10.36 8.03
CA LEU A 70 5.30 -11.81 8.09
C LEU A 70 4.41 -12.27 9.26
N PHE A 71 4.67 -11.77 10.46
CA PHE A 71 3.86 -12.12 11.64
C PHE A 71 2.44 -11.56 11.53
N GLY A 72 2.30 -10.33 10.99
CA GLY A 72 0.99 -9.73 10.72
C GLY A 72 0.18 -10.56 9.73
N LEU A 73 0.79 -11.09 8.68
CA LEU A 73 0.15 -11.98 7.72
C LEU A 73 -0.16 -13.35 8.34
N PHE A 74 0.80 -13.93 9.08
CA PHE A 74 0.65 -15.24 9.71
C PHE A 74 -0.52 -15.28 10.70
N ILE A 75 -0.79 -14.18 11.40
CA ILE A 75 -1.90 -14.08 12.35
C ILE A 75 -3.16 -13.52 11.66
N GLY A 76 -3.03 -12.42 10.92
CA GLY A 76 -4.15 -11.69 10.33
C GLY A 76 -4.82 -12.42 9.17
N THR A 77 -4.07 -13.10 8.31
CA THR A 77 -4.63 -13.82 7.17
C THR A 77 -5.53 -14.99 7.57
N PRO A 78 -5.14 -15.92 8.45
CA PRO A 78 -6.04 -17.01 8.84
C PRO A 78 -7.29 -16.47 9.55
N ILE A 79 -7.16 -15.49 10.45
CA ILE A 79 -8.32 -14.87 11.12
C ILE A 79 -9.25 -14.20 10.12
N GLY A 80 -8.69 -13.46 9.15
CA GLY A 80 -9.44 -12.80 8.10
C GLY A 80 -10.17 -13.79 7.19
N ILE A 81 -9.51 -14.88 6.81
CA ILE A 81 -10.13 -15.95 6.01
C ILE A 81 -11.25 -16.63 6.79
N LEU A 82 -11.02 -17.02 8.05
CA LEU A 82 -12.04 -17.66 8.89
C LEU A 82 -13.27 -16.75 9.06
N THR A 83 -13.04 -15.46 9.31
CA THR A 83 -14.12 -14.47 9.41
C THR A 83 -14.85 -14.30 8.08
N GLY A 84 -14.12 -14.25 6.96
CA GLY A 84 -14.68 -14.14 5.62
C GLY A 84 -15.56 -15.34 5.26
N VAL A 85 -15.10 -16.55 5.56
CA VAL A 85 -15.88 -17.79 5.36
C VAL A 85 -17.12 -17.79 6.26
N TYR A 86 -16.98 -17.47 7.55
CA TYR A 86 -18.11 -17.37 8.47
C TYR A 86 -19.18 -16.39 7.97
N LEU A 87 -18.78 -15.18 7.52
CA LEU A 87 -19.72 -14.19 6.99
C LEU A 87 -20.35 -14.64 5.67
N ALA A 88 -19.60 -15.31 4.79
CA ALA A 88 -20.13 -15.83 3.53
C ALA A 88 -21.18 -16.93 3.74
N GLU A 89 -21.01 -17.76 4.77
CA GLU A 89 -21.88 -18.91 5.05
C GLU A 89 -23.07 -18.54 5.95
N PHE A 90 -22.84 -17.80 7.03
CA PHE A 90 -23.85 -17.45 8.04
C PHE A 90 -24.43 -16.03 7.87
N GLY A 91 -23.76 -15.12 7.17
CA GLY A 91 -24.26 -13.74 6.97
C GLY A 91 -25.58 -13.65 6.21
N ARG A 92 -25.92 -14.69 5.42
CA ARG A 92 -27.20 -14.79 4.71
C ARG A 92 -28.35 -15.34 5.57
N HIS A 93 -28.05 -15.81 6.78
CA HIS A 93 -29.02 -16.38 7.73
C HIS A 93 -29.37 -15.43 8.88
N SER A 94 -28.75 -14.25 8.96
CA SER A 94 -29.18 -13.19 9.90
C SER A 94 -30.45 -12.53 9.38
N LYS A 95 -31.61 -13.03 9.82
CA LYS A 95 -32.88 -12.29 9.76
C LYS A 95 -32.87 -11.12 10.74
#